data_AF-A0A6I2YH99-F1
#
_entry.id   AF-A0A6I2YH99-F1
#
_cell.length_a   1.000
_cell.length_b   1.000
_cell.length_c   1.000
_cell.angle_alpha   90.00
_cell.angle_beta   90.00
_cell.angle_gamma   90.00
#
_symmetry.space_group_name_H-M   'P 1'
#
loop_
_entity.id
_entity.type
_entity.pdbx_description
1 polymer ?
#
loop_
_entity_poly.entity_id
_entity_poly.type
_entity_poly.pdbx_seq_one_letter_code
_entity_poly.pdbx_strand_id
1 'polypeptide(L)'
;MRSIDTALWADEFRELLARGFHCFDFLTAYERDSQLEVIARVVNPENKQSQLLVTMIDPKLGELTSISSTYIGAVWHERETAEMFGICFVGLIDERPLLRRSLLGAPPMLKSTVLAARMLKPWPGQPSHRKQQPIGVVEDWLQV
;
A
#
# COMPACT_ATOMS: atom_id res chain seq x y z
N MET A 1 0.79 -7.80 16.14
CA MET A 1 1.54 -6.85 15.30
C MET A 1 2.83 -6.53 16.02
N ARG A 2 3.99 -6.75 15.38
CA ARG A 2 5.31 -6.52 15.98
C ARG A 2 5.97 -5.36 15.25
N SER A 3 6.22 -4.26 15.97
CA SER A 3 7.01 -3.15 15.47
C SER A 3 8.49 -3.52 15.51
N ILE A 4 9.20 -3.32 14.41
CA ILE A 4 10.63 -3.61 14.29
C ILE A 4 11.36 -2.43 13.66
N ASP A 5 12.65 -2.29 14.01
CA ASP A 5 13.52 -1.30 13.39
C ASP A 5 13.69 -1.62 11.90
N THR A 6 13.72 -0.57 11.08
CA THR A 6 13.99 -0.64 9.64
C THR A 6 15.26 -1.42 9.32
N ALA A 7 16.32 -1.29 10.14
CA ALA A 7 17.59 -1.98 9.97
C ALA A 7 17.49 -3.51 10.17
N LEU A 8 16.47 -3.96 10.89
CA LEU A 8 16.22 -5.38 11.17
C LEU A 8 15.20 -5.99 10.21
N TRP A 9 14.60 -5.19 9.32
CA TRP A 9 13.47 -5.58 8.49
C TRP A 9 13.70 -6.91 7.76
N ALA A 10 14.70 -6.99 6.90
CA ALA A 10 14.97 -8.19 6.11
C ALA A 10 15.43 -9.38 6.97
N ASP A 11 16.20 -9.12 8.03
CA ASP A 11 16.76 -10.13 8.94
C ASP A 11 15.64 -10.85 9.68
N GLU A 12 14.65 -10.10 10.17
CA GLU A 12 13.47 -10.64 10.84
C GLU A 12 12.65 -11.55 9.91
N PHE A 13 12.53 -11.21 8.62
CA PHE A 13 11.89 -12.10 7.65
C PHE A 13 12.70 -13.37 7.39
N ARG A 14 14.04 -13.29 7.38
CA ARG A 14 14.91 -14.48 7.27
C ARG A 14 14.77 -15.40 8.48
N GLU A 15 14.70 -14.83 9.68
CA GLU A 15 14.46 -15.60 10.91
C GLU A 15 13.08 -16.26 10.93
N LEU A 16 12.05 -15.57 10.46
CA LEU A 16 10.70 -16.13 10.34
C LEU A 16 10.66 -17.28 9.34
N LEU A 17 11.33 -17.15 8.20
CA LEU A 17 11.47 -18.24 7.23
C LEU A 17 12.11 -19.47 7.90
N ALA A 18 13.21 -19.31 8.63
CA ALA A 18 13.88 -20.39 9.35
C ALA A 18 13.00 -21.05 10.45
N ARG A 19 11.99 -20.34 10.95
CA ARG A 19 11.01 -20.82 11.94
C ARG A 19 9.75 -21.42 11.32
N GLY A 20 9.72 -21.61 10.00
CA GLY A 20 8.62 -22.27 9.29
C GLY A 20 7.54 -21.35 8.73
N PHE A 21 7.73 -20.02 8.76
CA PHE A 21 6.80 -19.07 8.13
C PHE A 21 7.05 -19.02 6.63
N HIS A 22 6.71 -20.09 5.91
CA HIS A 22 7.03 -20.25 4.49
C HIS A 22 6.09 -19.52 3.53
N CYS A 23 4.92 -19.09 3.99
CA CYS A 23 3.92 -18.46 3.13
C CYS A 23 3.93 -16.93 3.33
N PHE A 24 4.37 -16.19 2.32
CA PHE A 24 4.17 -14.75 2.26
C PHE A 24 2.73 -14.44 1.84
N ASP A 25 2.08 -13.52 2.54
CA ASP A 25 0.68 -13.17 2.32
C ASP A 25 0.52 -11.82 1.62
N PHE A 26 0.96 -10.73 2.27
CA PHE A 26 0.94 -9.40 1.66
C PHE A 26 2.01 -8.48 2.24
N LEU A 27 2.32 -7.42 1.49
CA LEU A 27 3.05 -6.25 1.94
C LEU A 27 2.35 -5.00 1.39
N THR A 28 2.19 -3.98 2.22
CA THR A 28 1.67 -2.67 1.82
C THR A 28 2.17 -1.58 2.77
N ALA A 29 1.74 -0.34 2.57
CA ALA A 29 2.06 0.76 3.44
C ALA A 29 0.84 1.67 3.66
N TYR A 30 0.94 2.57 4.63
CA TYR A 30 0.02 3.69 4.75
C TYR A 30 0.70 4.88 5.42
N GLU A 31 0.21 6.09 5.13
CA GLU A 31 0.76 7.30 5.74
C GLU A 31 0.12 7.55 7.13
N ARG A 32 0.95 7.67 8.16
CA ARG A 32 0.57 7.95 9.56
C ARG A 32 1.48 9.03 10.11
N ASP A 33 0.91 10.13 10.58
CA ASP A 33 1.67 11.23 11.21
C ASP A 33 2.84 11.76 10.35
N SER A 34 2.63 11.92 9.04
CA SER A 34 3.67 12.31 8.06
C SER A 34 4.83 11.33 7.89
N GLN A 35 4.66 10.09 8.33
CA GLN A 35 5.58 8.97 8.14
C GLN A 35 4.87 7.86 7.37
N LEU A 36 5.61 6.92 6.79
CA LEU A 36 5.03 5.73 6.17
C LEU A 36 5.18 4.54 7.12
N GLU A 37 4.06 3.92 7.46
CA GLU A 37 4.06 2.64 8.17
C GLU A 37 3.99 1.53 7.12
N VAL A 38 5.06 0.73 7.01
CA VAL A 38 5.13 -0.43 6.12
C VAL A 38 4.73 -1.67 6.92
N ILE A 39 3.86 -2.47 6.35
CA ILE A 39 3.28 -3.65 6.99
C ILE A 39 3.40 -4.85 6.07
N ALA A 40 3.83 -5.98 6.63
CA ALA A 40 3.90 -7.23 5.91
C ALA A 40 3.50 -8.43 6.78
N ARG A 41 2.85 -9.40 6.15
CA ARG A 41 2.34 -10.61 6.80
C ARG A 41 2.95 -11.87 6.20
N VAL A 42 3.37 -12.78 7.07
CA VAL A 42 3.78 -14.14 6.73
C VAL A 42 3.06 -15.16 7.60
N VAL A 43 2.89 -16.37 7.08
CA VAL A 43 2.10 -17.44 7.67
C VAL A 43 2.94 -18.71 7.74
N ASN A 44 2.88 -19.40 8.87
CA ASN A 44 3.33 -20.77 9.01
C ASN A 44 2.14 -21.69 8.66
N PRO A 45 2.18 -22.37 7.50
CA PRO A 45 1.05 -23.17 7.02
C PRO A 45 0.82 -24.44 7.86
N GLU A 46 1.84 -24.95 8.54
CA GLU A 46 1.76 -26.21 9.30
C GLU A 46 0.94 -26.05 10.58
N ASN A 47 1.15 -24.95 11.30
CA ASN A 47 0.50 -24.67 12.57
C ASN A 47 -0.53 -23.53 12.51
N LYS A 48 -0.76 -22.96 11.32
CA LYS A 48 -1.72 -21.87 11.04
C LYS A 48 -1.44 -20.58 11.81
N GLN A 49 -0.21 -20.40 12.30
CA GLN A 49 0.21 -19.14 12.92
C GLN A 49 0.56 -18.10 11.85
N SER A 50 0.39 -16.83 12.19
CA SER A 50 0.84 -15.73 11.31
C SER A 50 1.55 -14.65 12.09
N GLN A 51 2.50 -13.99 11.44
CA GLN A 51 3.22 -12.85 11.96
C GLN A 51 2.95 -11.63 11.09
N LEU A 52 2.70 -10.51 11.76
CA LEU A 52 2.43 -9.22 11.13
C LEU A 52 3.49 -8.26 11.64
N LEU A 53 4.45 -7.93 10.76
CA LEU A 53 5.60 -7.07 11.06
C LEU A 53 5.30 -5.68 10.52
N VAL A 54 5.71 -4.69 11.28
CA VAL A 54 5.48 -3.28 10.98
C VAL A 54 6.77 -2.51 11.21
N THR A 55 7.05 -1.54 10.35
CA THR A 55 8.13 -0.58 10.55
C THR A 55 7.73 0.80 10.06
N MET A 56 8.31 1.84 10.66
CA MET A 56 8.07 3.23 10.29
C MET A 56 9.26 3.74 9.49
N ILE A 57 9.00 4.34 8.34
CA ILE A 57 10.03 4.95 7.49
C ILE A 57 9.71 6.40 7.16
N ASP A 58 10.77 7.19 7.04
CA ASP A 58 10.67 8.55 6.52
C ASP A 58 10.26 8.51 5.04
N PRO A 59 9.23 9.26 4.61
CA PRO A 59 8.74 9.19 3.23
C PRO A 59 9.73 9.71 2.16
N LYS A 60 10.77 10.45 2.56
CA LYS A 60 11.73 11.09 1.64
C LYS A 60 13.11 10.44 1.66
N LEU A 61 13.56 10.00 2.82
CA LEU A 61 14.91 9.48 3.06
C LEU A 61 14.92 8.03 3.51
N GLY A 62 13.76 7.48 3.90
CA GLY A 62 13.64 6.12 4.38
C GLY A 62 13.77 5.10 3.26
N GLU A 63 14.52 4.04 3.54
CA GLU A 63 14.69 2.89 2.67
C GLU A 63 14.47 1.60 3.47
N LEU A 64 14.05 0.55 2.78
CA LEU A 64 13.94 -0.80 3.36
C LEU A 64 14.71 -1.78 2.49
N THR A 65 15.42 -2.72 3.13
CA THR A 65 16.01 -3.84 2.39
C THR A 65 14.89 -4.73 1.87
N SER A 66 14.92 -5.04 0.56
CA SER A 66 13.94 -5.93 -0.06
C SER A 66 13.95 -7.30 0.60
N ILE A 67 12.75 -7.85 0.82
CA ILE A 67 12.54 -9.21 1.32
C ILE A 67 12.34 -10.21 0.19
N SER A 68 12.44 -9.77 -1.08
CA SER A 68 12.26 -10.63 -2.26
C SER A 68 13.27 -11.76 -2.36
N SER A 69 14.48 -11.59 -1.80
CA SER A 69 15.47 -12.67 -1.69
C SER A 69 15.05 -13.77 -0.72
N THR A 70 14.18 -13.46 0.23
CA THR A 70 13.64 -14.40 1.23
C THR A 70 12.32 -15.00 0.76
N TYR A 71 11.44 -14.14 0.24
CA TYR A 71 10.12 -14.48 -0.27
C TYR A 71 9.96 -13.96 -1.69
N ILE A 72 10.16 -14.81 -2.70
CA ILE A 72 10.10 -14.39 -4.10
C ILE A 72 8.76 -13.75 -4.50
N GLY A 73 7.66 -14.15 -3.83
CA GLY A 73 6.33 -13.56 -4.02
C GLY A 73 6.23 -12.09 -3.60
N ALA A 74 7.14 -11.61 -2.75
CA ALA A 74 7.15 -10.22 -2.29
C ALA A 74 7.48 -9.21 -3.41
N VAL A 75 8.14 -9.64 -4.50
CA VAL A 75 8.52 -8.75 -5.62
C VAL A 75 7.33 -7.92 -6.13
N TRP A 76 6.16 -8.53 -6.28
CA TRP A 76 4.97 -7.82 -6.77
C TRP A 76 4.48 -6.77 -5.78
N HIS A 77 4.45 -7.10 -4.49
CA HIS A 77 3.97 -6.21 -3.45
C HIS A 77 4.96 -5.08 -3.15
N GLU A 78 6.27 -5.34 -3.21
CA GLU A 78 7.30 -4.31 -3.08
C GLU A 78 7.25 -3.34 -4.25
N ARG A 79 7.05 -3.83 -5.48
CA ARG A 79 6.85 -2.98 -6.66
C ARG A 79 5.60 -2.13 -6.57
N GLU A 80 4.47 -2.73 -6.22
CA GLU A 80 3.21 -2.01 -5.99
C GLU A 80 3.39 -0.93 -4.91
N THR A 81 4.01 -1.29 -3.79
CA THR A 81 4.19 -0.40 -2.65
C THR A 81 5.18 0.74 -2.96
N ALA A 82 6.27 0.44 -3.66
CA ALA A 82 7.22 1.43 -4.16
C ALA A 82 6.53 2.44 -5.07
N GLU A 83 5.71 1.95 -6.00
CA GLU A 83 5.06 2.77 -7.01
C GLU A 83 3.92 3.63 -6.43
N MET A 84 3.15 3.08 -5.49
CA MET A 84 1.94 3.70 -4.95
C MET A 84 2.23 4.64 -3.77
N PHE A 85 3.28 4.37 -2.99
CA PHE A 85 3.67 5.15 -1.81
C PHE A 85 5.03 5.85 -1.94
N GLY A 86 5.84 5.53 -2.97
CA GLY A 86 7.15 6.14 -3.17
C GLY A 86 8.26 5.53 -2.30
N ILE A 87 8.08 4.31 -1.81
CA ILE A 87 9.03 3.65 -0.91
C ILE A 87 10.23 3.11 -1.69
N CYS A 88 11.44 3.37 -1.20
CA CYS A 88 12.66 2.78 -1.73
C CYS A 88 12.90 1.39 -1.13
N PHE A 89 12.88 0.35 -1.97
CA PHE A 89 13.32 -1.00 -1.59
C PHE A 89 14.71 -1.28 -2.15
N VAL A 90 15.71 -1.40 -1.28
CA VAL A 90 17.10 -1.71 -1.65
C VAL A 90 17.21 -3.18 -2.04
N GLY A 91 17.72 -3.47 -3.24
CA GLY A 91 17.87 -4.83 -3.74
C GLY A 91 16.64 -5.38 -4.47
N LEU A 92 15.69 -4.52 -4.87
CA LEU A 92 14.56 -4.92 -5.70
C LEU A 92 15.05 -5.39 -7.08
N ILE A 93 14.62 -6.59 -7.50
CA ILE A 93 15.13 -7.23 -8.72
C ILE A 93 14.47 -6.65 -10.00
N ASP A 94 13.26 -6.11 -9.88
CA ASP A 94 12.48 -5.55 -10.99
C ASP A 94 11.82 -4.23 -10.59
N GLU A 95 12.29 -3.13 -11.17
CA GLU A 95 11.80 -1.77 -10.87
C GLU A 95 10.78 -1.25 -11.90
N ARG A 96 10.34 -2.10 -12.85
CA ARG A 96 9.37 -1.65 -13.85
C ARG A 96 8.04 -1.27 -13.17
N PRO A 97 7.39 -0.18 -13.61
CA PRO A 97 6.04 0.18 -13.14
C PRO A 97 5.09 -1.01 -13.27
N LEU A 98 4.24 -1.20 -12.26
CA LEU A 98 3.28 -2.30 -12.19
C LEU A 98 1.85 -1.83 -12.46
N LEU A 99 1.43 -0.73 -11.84
CA LEU A 99 0.05 -0.24 -11.85
C LEU A 99 -0.13 1.08 -12.59
N ARG A 100 0.82 2.02 -12.48
CA ARG A 100 0.73 3.34 -13.10
C ARG A 100 1.28 3.28 -14.51
N ARG A 101 0.57 3.96 -15.41
CA ARG A 101 1.01 4.17 -16.80
C ARG A 101 2.23 5.11 -16.90
N SER A 102 2.43 5.93 -15.88
CA SER A 102 3.53 6.88 -15.78
C SER A 102 3.87 7.12 -14.31
N LEU A 103 5.16 7.15 -14.01
CA LEU A 103 5.69 7.49 -12.69
C LEU A 103 5.77 9.01 -12.45
N LEU A 104 5.36 9.83 -13.43
CA LEU A 104 5.29 11.28 -13.26
C LEU A 104 4.27 11.66 -12.17
N GLY A 105 4.65 12.64 -11.33
CA GLY A 105 3.84 13.14 -10.23
C GLY A 105 4.03 12.36 -8.92
N ALA A 106 3.46 12.90 -7.85
CA ALA A 106 3.54 12.31 -6.51
C ALA A 106 2.91 10.91 -6.46
N PRO A 107 3.37 10.01 -5.57
CA PRO A 107 2.77 8.70 -5.37
C PRO A 107 1.29 8.82 -5.01
N PRO A 108 0.38 8.09 -5.68
CA PRO A 108 -1.06 8.33 -5.61
C PRO A 108 -1.70 8.00 -4.26
N MET A 109 -1.10 7.15 -3.43
CA MET A 109 -1.69 6.69 -2.17
C MET A 109 -1.25 7.49 -0.93
N LEU A 110 -0.41 8.50 -1.11
CA LEU A 110 -0.13 9.45 -0.04
C LEU A 110 -1.37 10.31 0.23
N LYS A 111 -1.65 10.57 1.50
CA LYS A 111 -2.74 11.44 1.95
C LYS A 111 -2.56 12.89 1.46
N SER A 112 -1.32 13.30 1.23
CA SER A 112 -0.97 14.61 0.68
C SER A 112 -1.14 14.70 -0.85
N THR A 113 -1.31 13.58 -1.55
CA THR A 113 -1.46 13.59 -3.01
C THR A 113 -2.88 13.98 -3.41
N VAL A 114 -2.99 15.08 -4.18
CA VAL A 114 -4.27 15.58 -4.68
C VAL A 114 -4.81 14.67 -5.79
N LEU A 115 -6.05 14.24 -5.66
CA LEU A 115 -6.75 13.49 -6.70
C LEU A 115 -7.26 14.41 -7.81
N ALA A 116 -6.35 14.85 -8.71
CA ALA A 116 -6.66 15.76 -9.81
C ALA A 116 -7.80 15.26 -10.73
N ALA A 117 -7.95 13.94 -10.87
CA ALA A 117 -9.05 13.33 -11.64
C ALA A 117 -10.44 13.78 -11.15
N ARG A 118 -10.59 14.10 -9.86
CA ARG A 118 -11.86 14.57 -9.27
C ARG A 118 -12.21 16.00 -9.68
N MET A 119 -11.20 16.81 -10.01
CA MET A 119 -11.40 18.17 -10.53
C MET A 119 -11.66 18.18 -12.03
N LEU A 120 -10.99 17.30 -12.76
CA LEU A 120 -11.02 17.29 -14.23
C LEU A 120 -12.22 16.54 -14.80
N LYS A 121 -12.68 15.47 -14.13
CA LYS A 121 -13.80 14.65 -14.62
C LYS A 121 -15.08 15.08 -13.90
N PRO A 122 -16.03 15.75 -14.59
CA PRO A 122 -17.33 16.02 -14.00
C PRO A 122 -17.98 14.70 -13.58
N TRP A 123 -18.63 14.71 -12.42
CA TRP A 123 -19.32 13.52 -11.93
C TRP A 123 -20.44 13.16 -12.93
N PRO A 124 -20.54 11.90 -13.38
CA PRO A 124 -21.56 11.49 -14.36
C PRO A 124 -22.99 11.66 -13.84
N GLY A 125 -23.17 11.84 -12.53
CA GLY A 125 -24.44 12.17 -11.89
C GLY A 125 -24.58 13.63 -11.47
N GLN A 126 -23.72 14.56 -11.94
CA GLN A 126 -24.03 15.98 -11.81
C GLN A 126 -25.42 16.22 -12.43
N PRO A 127 -26.32 16.95 -11.77
CA PRO A 127 -27.70 17.05 -12.21
C PRO A 127 -27.76 17.69 -13.61
N SER A 128 -27.90 16.86 -14.62
CA SER A 128 -28.18 17.28 -16.00
C SER A 128 -29.66 17.61 -16.11
N HIS A 129 -30.13 18.69 -15.47
CA HIS A 129 -31.54 19.11 -15.48
C HIS A 129 -32.53 17.93 -15.41
N ARG A 130 -32.26 16.91 -14.57
CA ARG A 130 -33.17 15.77 -14.46
C ARG A 130 -34.40 16.24 -13.69
N LYS A 131 -35.53 16.37 -14.39
CA LYS A 131 -36.84 16.66 -13.79
C LYS A 131 -37.39 15.52 -12.92
N GLN A 132 -36.66 14.43 -12.76
CA GLN A 132 -37.11 13.26 -12.01
C GLN A 132 -36.03 12.80 -11.02
N GLN A 133 -36.50 12.52 -9.81
CA GLN A 133 -35.73 12.07 -8.67
C GLN A 133 -35.19 10.64 -8.91
N PRO A 134 -33.97 10.31 -8.46
CA PRO A 134 -33.47 8.94 -8.51
C PRO A 134 -34.33 8.01 -7.65
N ILE A 135 -34.66 6.83 -8.19
CA ILE A 135 -35.44 5.81 -7.48
C ILE A 135 -34.75 5.46 -6.16
N GLY A 136 -35.47 5.61 -5.04
CA GLY A 136 -34.99 5.26 -3.70
C GLY A 136 -34.39 6.40 -2.86
N VAL A 137 -34.43 7.65 -3.33
CA VAL A 137 -34.05 8.83 -2.52
C VAL A 137 -35.26 9.35 -1.76
N VAL A 138 -35.17 9.48 -0.43
CA VAL A 138 -36.25 10.01 0.43
C VAL A 138 -36.40 11.52 0.22
N GLU A 139 -37.63 12.02 0.11
CA GLU A 139 -37.96 13.41 -0.30
C GLU A 139 -37.34 14.48 0.61
N ASP A 140 -37.25 14.22 1.91
CA ASP A 140 -36.83 15.20 2.92
C ASP A 140 -35.31 15.51 2.92
N TRP A 141 -34.53 14.81 2.10
CA TRP A 141 -33.07 14.96 2.02
C TRP A 141 -32.64 16.03 0.99
N LEU A 142 -33.59 16.56 0.23
CA LEU A 142 -33.36 17.57 -0.81
C LEU A 142 -33.80 18.99 -0.39
N GLN A 143 -34.27 19.17 0.84
CA GLN A 143 -34.59 20.49 1.38
C GLN A 143 -33.43 21.02 2.22
N VAL A 144 -32.62 21.89 1.61
CA VAL A 144 -31.77 22.89 2.29
C VAL A 144 -32.24 24.26 1.82
#